data_AF-A0A6C1PKX6-F1
#
_entry.id   AF-A0A6C1PKX6-F1
#
_cell.length_a   1.000
_cell.length_b   1.000
_cell.length_c   1.000
_cell.angle_alpha   90.00
_cell.angle_beta   90.00
_cell.angle_gamma   90.00
#
_symmetry.space_group_name_H-M   'P 1'
#
loop_
_entity.id
_entity.type
_entity.pdbx_description
1 polymer ?
#
loop_
_entity_poly.entity_id
_entity_poly.type
_entity_poly.pdbx_seq_one_letter_code
_entity_poly.pdbx_strand_id
1 'polypeptide(L)'
;VLYKEGEFYKSENRSDLDRLHHDLERLLTELANLEVRLRPTGDLGMTWKQSQDESIPAEAATERRESFVMVLDNDANALVHRFVEAFRTLGDILQGVLYGTLGGRYDTIGNLAELGGSRSDAYVRKLEEVHVKIKAAASAVADLINLETMAAQSREAPPTFERAG
;
A
#
# COMPACT_ATOMS: atom_id res chain seq x y z
N VAL A 1 17.19 -12.38 -7.42
CA VAL A 1 17.04 -13.57 -8.29
C VAL A 1 16.05 -13.23 -9.38
N LEU A 2 14.72 -13.43 -9.25
CA LEU A 2 13.73 -13.13 -10.31
C LEU A 2 13.91 -11.77 -11.01
N TYR A 3 14.04 -10.67 -10.25
CA TYR A 3 14.24 -9.32 -10.81
C TYR A 3 15.44 -9.20 -11.76
N LYS A 4 16.55 -9.86 -11.43
CA LYS A 4 17.81 -9.75 -12.19
C LYS A 4 17.95 -10.82 -13.25
N GLU A 5 17.52 -12.05 -12.93
CA GLU A 5 17.83 -13.26 -13.68
C GLU A 5 16.62 -13.83 -14.43
N GLY A 6 15.40 -13.31 -14.21
CA GLY A 6 14.19 -13.85 -14.84
C GLY A 6 14.17 -13.65 -16.36
N GLU A 7 13.96 -14.75 -17.08
CA GLU A 7 13.83 -14.77 -18.54
C GLU A 7 12.37 -14.67 -18.96
N PHE A 8 11.88 -13.43 -19.04
CA PHE A 8 10.50 -13.14 -19.43
C PHE A 8 10.30 -13.35 -20.93
N TYR A 9 9.25 -14.09 -21.30
CA TYR A 9 8.86 -14.22 -22.71
C TYR A 9 8.36 -12.90 -23.32
N LYS A 10 7.74 -12.04 -22.51
CA LYS A 10 7.21 -10.74 -22.90
C LYS A 10 8.03 -9.61 -22.28
N SER A 11 8.47 -8.67 -23.10
CA SER A 11 9.17 -7.48 -22.65
C SER A 11 8.33 -6.60 -21.72
N GLU A 12 7.01 -6.66 -21.89
CA GLU A 12 6.00 -5.97 -21.11
C GLU A 12 5.98 -6.47 -19.66
N ASN A 13 6.04 -7.79 -19.44
CA ASN A 13 6.07 -8.36 -18.08
C ASN A 13 7.35 -7.94 -17.33
N ARG A 14 8.47 -7.85 -18.06
CA ARG A 14 9.73 -7.33 -17.50
C ARG A 14 9.61 -5.84 -17.15
N SER A 15 9.07 -5.04 -18.06
CA SER A 15 8.85 -3.61 -17.86
C SER A 15 7.92 -3.33 -16.68
N ASP A 16 6.86 -4.11 -16.52
CA ASP A 16 5.94 -4.01 -15.38
C ASP A 16 6.62 -4.37 -14.05
N LEU A 17 7.46 -5.41 -14.02
CA LEU A 17 8.26 -5.74 -12.84
C LEU A 17 9.27 -4.63 -12.51
N ASP A 18 9.90 -4.03 -13.52
CA ASP A 18 10.80 -2.90 -13.34
C ASP A 18 10.06 -1.69 -12.75
N ARG A 19 8.91 -1.31 -13.31
CA ARG A 19 8.09 -0.21 -12.75
C ARG A 19 7.68 -0.48 -11.32
N LEU A 20 7.18 -1.69 -11.05
CA LEU A 20 6.77 -2.10 -9.71
C LEU A 20 7.93 -2.03 -8.70
N HIS A 21 9.14 -2.40 -9.10
CA HIS A 21 10.31 -2.27 -8.23
C HIS A 21 10.54 -0.81 -7.82
N HIS A 22 10.53 0.11 -8.78
CA HIS A 22 10.65 1.55 -8.50
C HIS A 22 9.49 2.07 -7.65
N ASP A 23 8.27 1.60 -7.88
CA ASP A 23 7.10 1.97 -7.08
C ASP A 23 7.23 1.52 -5.61
N LEU A 24 7.75 0.31 -5.38
CA LEU A 24 8.02 -0.19 -4.03
C LEU A 24 9.12 0.62 -3.33
N GLU A 25 10.20 0.97 -4.03
CA GLU A 25 11.26 1.83 -3.48
C GLU A 25 10.73 3.23 -3.11
N ARG A 26 9.89 3.79 -3.99
CA ARG A 26 9.21 5.06 -3.74
C ARG A 26 8.29 4.98 -2.53
N LEU A 27 7.48 3.92 -2.41
CA LEU A 27 6.60 3.69 -1.26
C LEU A 27 7.37 3.63 0.07
N LEU A 28 8.52 2.95 0.10
CA LEU A 28 9.38 2.90 1.29
C LEU A 28 9.90 4.30 1.67
N THR A 29 10.28 5.09 0.67
CA THR A 29 10.75 6.46 0.88
C THR A 29 9.64 7.37 1.39
N GLU A 30 8.45 7.28 0.80
CA GLU A 30 7.27 8.05 1.23
C GLU A 30 6.84 7.68 2.66
N LEU A 31 6.88 6.40 3.02
CA LEU A 31 6.60 5.95 4.38
C LEU A 31 7.61 6.51 5.39
N ALA A 32 8.90 6.46 5.07
CA ALA A 32 9.94 7.03 5.92
C ALA A 32 9.78 8.55 6.07
N ASN A 33 9.39 9.24 5.00
CA ASN A 33 9.13 10.68 5.03
C ASN A 33 7.92 11.01 5.93
N LEU A 34 6.83 10.24 5.84
CA LEU A 34 5.67 10.42 6.72
C LEU A 34 6.05 10.21 8.19
N GLU A 35 6.86 9.19 8.49
CA GLU A 35 7.39 8.97 9.84
C GLU A 35 8.16 10.19 10.35
N VAL A 36 9.08 10.74 9.53
CA VAL A 36 9.88 11.93 9.88
C VAL A 36 8.98 13.14 10.18
N ARG A 37 7.94 13.35 9.38
CA ARG A 37 6.98 14.44 9.54
C ARG A 37 6.15 14.31 10.82
N LEU A 38 5.80 13.08 11.19
CA LEU A 38 5.05 12.77 12.41
C LEU A 38 5.86 12.85 13.70
N ARG A 39 7.20 12.84 13.63
CA ARG A 39 8.05 12.99 14.83
C ARG A 39 7.72 14.29 15.57
N PRO A 40 7.97 14.37 16.90
CA PRO A 40 7.72 15.59 17.67
C PRO A 40 8.41 16.85 17.13
N THR A 41 9.52 16.67 16.39
CA THR A 41 10.28 17.73 15.73
C THR A 41 9.93 17.93 14.25
N GLY A 42 9.10 17.06 13.68
CA GLY A 42 8.60 17.18 12.31
C GLY A 42 7.49 18.23 12.20
N ASP A 43 7.17 18.63 10.98
CA ASP A 43 6.14 19.64 10.67
C ASP A 43 4.77 19.26 11.24
N LEU A 44 4.32 18.02 11.02
CA LEU A 44 3.03 17.54 11.52
C LEU A 44 3.05 17.37 13.05
N GLY A 45 4.14 16.82 13.61
CA GLY A 45 4.27 16.69 15.06
C GLY A 45 4.31 18.03 15.80
N MET A 46 4.95 19.05 15.21
CA MET A 46 4.96 20.41 15.74
C MET A 46 3.57 21.06 15.65
N THR A 47 2.86 20.88 14.54
CA THR A 47 1.46 21.34 14.39
C THR A 47 0.57 20.74 15.48
N TRP A 48 0.69 19.42 15.70
CA TRP A 48 -0.03 18.73 16.77
C TRP A 48 0.30 19.29 18.15
N LYS A 49 1.59 19.45 18.47
CA LYS A 49 2.03 20.01 19.76
C LYS A 49 1.50 21.43 19.98
N GLN A 50 1.54 22.28 18.96
CA GLN A 50 1.02 23.65 19.03
C GLN A 50 -0.50 23.71 19.20
N SER A 51 -1.22 22.68 18.75
CA SER A 51 -2.67 22.57 18.95
C SER A 51 -3.07 22.18 20.37
N GLN A 52 -2.11 21.68 21.18
CA GLN A 52 -2.29 21.34 22.59
C GLN A 52 -1.86 22.47 23.54
N ASP A 53 -1.34 23.58 23.01
CA ASP A 53 -0.91 24.71 23.82
C ASP A 53 -2.14 25.37 24.46
N GLU A 54 -2.23 25.36 25.79
CA GLU A 54 -3.36 25.95 26.52
C GLU A 54 -3.36 27.49 26.46
N SER A 55 -2.28 28.11 25.98
CA SER A 55 -2.18 29.57 25.84
C SER A 55 -2.88 30.11 24.59
N ILE A 56 -3.24 29.26 23.62
CA ILE A 56 -3.98 29.69 22.42
C ILE A 56 -5.50 29.60 22.63
N PRO A 57 -6.29 30.46 21.96
CA PRO A 57 -7.74 30.36 21.99
C PRO A 57 -8.24 28.98 21.53
N ALA A 58 -9.28 28.47 22.17
CA ALA A 58 -9.81 27.14 21.90
C ALA A 58 -10.23 26.91 20.43
N GLU A 59 -10.76 27.95 19.77
CA GLU A 59 -11.13 27.91 18.35
C GLU A 59 -9.92 27.69 17.45
N ALA A 60 -8.84 28.47 17.64
CA ALA A 60 -7.59 28.32 16.91
C ALA A 60 -6.91 26.96 17.18
N ALA A 61 -7.06 26.42 18.40
CA ALA A 61 -6.57 25.09 18.74
C ALA A 61 -7.32 23.99 17.98
N THR A 62 -8.64 24.13 17.82
CA THR A 62 -9.48 23.21 17.05
C THR A 62 -9.15 23.26 15.56
N GLU A 63 -9.05 24.45 14.97
CA GLU A 63 -8.66 24.61 13.56
C GLU A 63 -7.31 23.95 13.25
N ARG A 64 -6.32 24.09 14.16
CA ARG A 64 -5.02 23.42 14.01
C ARG A 64 -5.12 21.89 14.09
N ARG A 65 -5.94 21.36 14.99
CA ARG A 65 -6.17 19.90 15.07
C ARG A 65 -6.83 19.37 13.81
N GLU A 66 -7.85 20.06 13.32
CA GLU A 66 -8.53 19.69 12.08
C GLU A 66 -7.59 19.74 10.88
N SER A 67 -6.78 20.80 10.77
CA SER A 67 -5.76 20.90 9.72
C SER A 67 -4.73 19.76 9.80
N PHE A 68 -4.24 19.44 10.99
CA PHE A 68 -3.33 18.30 11.21
C PHE A 68 -3.96 16.97 10.78
N VAL A 69 -5.18 16.68 11.24
CA VAL A 69 -5.90 15.44 10.91
C VAL A 69 -6.13 15.36 9.41
N MET A 70 -6.60 16.43 8.78
CA MET A 70 -6.88 16.45 7.34
C MET A 70 -5.61 16.17 6.50
N VAL A 71 -4.47 16.77 6.84
CA VAL A 71 -3.22 16.53 6.12
C VAL A 71 -2.73 15.10 6.34
N LEU A 72 -2.75 14.62 7.59
CA LEU A 72 -2.33 13.26 7.93
C LEU A 72 -3.18 12.21 7.22
N ASP A 73 -4.50 12.35 7.26
CA ASP A 73 -5.44 11.43 6.63
C ASP A 73 -5.23 11.40 5.10
N ASN A 74 -5.04 12.56 4.46
CA ASN A 74 -4.77 12.62 3.03
C ASN A 74 -3.46 11.90 2.66
N ASP A 75 -2.38 12.16 3.40
CA ASP A 75 -1.08 11.55 3.15
C ASP A 75 -1.10 10.04 3.40
N ALA A 76 -1.72 9.60 4.50
CA ALA A 76 -1.87 8.21 4.87
C ALA A 76 -2.73 7.46 3.84
N ASN A 77 -3.91 8.00 3.48
CA ASN A 77 -4.79 7.38 2.50
C ASN A 77 -4.07 7.20 1.15
N ALA A 78 -3.42 8.25 0.66
CA ALA A 78 -2.71 8.17 -0.61
C ALA A 78 -1.60 7.10 -0.59
N LEU A 79 -0.86 6.99 0.52
CA LEU A 79 0.19 5.99 0.69
C LEU A 79 -0.38 4.57 0.75
N VAL A 80 -1.45 4.35 1.52
CA VAL A 80 -2.08 3.04 1.70
C VAL A 80 -2.73 2.55 0.40
N HIS A 81 -3.37 3.43 -0.37
CA HIS A 81 -3.91 3.07 -1.69
C HIS A 81 -2.82 2.62 -2.66
N ARG A 82 -1.71 3.38 -2.76
CA ARG A 82 -0.56 2.99 -3.58
C ARG A 82 0.06 1.68 -3.13
N PHE A 83 0.15 1.44 -1.81
CA PHE A 83 0.60 0.16 -1.26
C PHE A 83 -0.26 -1.01 -1.74
N VAL A 84 -1.58 -0.89 -1.65
CA VAL A 84 -2.52 -1.93 -2.10
C VAL A 84 -2.36 -2.20 -3.60
N GLU A 85 -2.26 -1.15 -4.42
CA GLU A 85 -2.07 -1.28 -5.88
C GLU A 85 -0.75 -1.97 -6.24
N ALA A 86 0.35 -1.56 -5.61
CA ALA A 86 1.67 -2.17 -5.81
C ALA A 86 1.66 -3.65 -5.41
N PHE A 87 1.08 -3.99 -4.25
CA PHE A 87 1.02 -5.37 -3.77
C PHE A 87 0.08 -6.24 -4.62
N ARG A 88 -1.05 -5.72 -5.10
CA ARG A 88 -1.90 -6.44 -6.06
C ARG A 88 -1.16 -6.73 -7.36
N THR A 89 -0.47 -5.72 -7.91
CA THR A 89 0.33 -5.88 -9.12
C THR A 89 1.45 -6.91 -8.93
N LEU A 90 2.15 -6.87 -7.79
CA LEU A 90 3.16 -7.88 -7.46
C LEU A 90 2.54 -9.28 -7.35
N GLY A 91 1.37 -9.39 -6.72
CA GLY A 91 0.62 -10.64 -6.64
C GLY A 91 0.27 -11.19 -8.03
N ASP A 92 -0.22 -10.34 -8.94
CA ASP A 92 -0.56 -10.72 -10.31
C ASP A 92 0.68 -11.16 -11.12
N ILE A 93 1.79 -10.44 -11.00
CA ILE A 93 3.06 -10.81 -11.66
C ILE A 93 3.56 -12.14 -11.13
N LEU A 94 3.58 -12.35 -9.81
CA LEU A 94 4.03 -13.60 -9.20
C LEU A 94 3.12 -14.77 -9.57
N GLN A 95 1.81 -14.56 -9.63
CA GLN A 95 0.85 -15.55 -10.11
C GLN A 95 1.18 -15.96 -11.56
N GLY A 96 1.48 -15.00 -12.43
CA GLY A 96 1.88 -15.26 -13.82
C GLY A 96 3.22 -16.01 -13.90
N VAL A 97 4.22 -15.57 -13.14
CA VAL A 97 5.52 -16.24 -13.08
C VAL A 97 5.38 -17.70 -12.64
N LEU A 98 4.63 -17.97 -11.57
CA LEU A 98 4.52 -19.30 -10.97
C LEU A 98 3.58 -20.23 -11.73
N TYR A 99 2.47 -19.71 -12.25
CA TYR A 99 1.34 -20.52 -12.74
C TYR A 99 0.79 -20.08 -14.09
N GLY A 100 1.36 -19.04 -14.69
CA GLY A 100 0.88 -18.47 -15.95
C GLY A 100 1.20 -19.36 -17.15
N THR A 101 0.38 -19.21 -18.18
CA THR A 101 0.59 -19.82 -19.51
C THR A 101 1.03 -18.76 -20.50
N LEU A 102 1.74 -19.15 -21.55
CA LEU A 102 2.08 -18.25 -22.66
C LEU A 102 0.82 -17.61 -23.24
N GLY A 103 0.82 -16.28 -23.38
CA GLY A 103 -0.31 -15.51 -23.96
C GLY A 103 -1.28 -14.90 -22.95
N GLY A 104 -1.11 -15.10 -21.64
CA GLY A 104 -1.90 -14.44 -20.59
C GLY A 104 -1.52 -12.97 -20.37
N ARG A 105 -2.12 -12.32 -19.35
CA ARG A 105 -1.71 -10.96 -18.93
C ARG A 105 -0.27 -10.97 -18.42
N TYR A 106 0.02 -11.89 -17.49
CA TYR A 106 1.36 -12.22 -17.05
C TYR A 106 1.61 -13.70 -17.37
N ASP A 107 2.69 -13.96 -18.09
CA ASP A 107 3.11 -15.30 -18.51
C ASP A 107 4.12 -15.84 -17.48
N THR A 108 4.34 -17.15 -17.50
CA THR A 108 5.50 -17.73 -16.82
C THR A 108 6.81 -17.26 -17.46
N ILE A 109 7.95 -17.73 -16.97
CA ILE A 109 9.28 -17.35 -17.44
C ILE A 109 10.07 -18.59 -17.85
N GLY A 110 10.97 -18.44 -18.82
CA GLY A 110 11.65 -19.57 -19.44
C GLY A 110 12.55 -20.37 -18.49
N ASN A 111 13.13 -19.69 -17.52
CA ASN A 111 14.12 -20.27 -16.60
C ASN A 111 13.60 -20.45 -15.16
N LEU A 112 12.28 -20.57 -14.96
CA LEU A 112 11.71 -20.70 -13.61
C LEU A 112 12.33 -21.86 -12.81
N ALA A 113 12.50 -23.02 -13.46
CA ALA A 113 13.07 -24.22 -12.84
C ALA A 113 14.58 -24.12 -12.58
N GLU A 114 15.26 -23.10 -13.11
CA GLU A 114 16.71 -22.89 -12.97
C GLU A 114 17.03 -21.70 -12.05
N LEU A 115 16.07 -20.81 -11.82
CA LEU A 115 16.24 -19.64 -10.95
C LEU A 115 16.63 -20.03 -9.53
N GLY A 116 17.72 -19.44 -9.03
CA GLY A 116 18.29 -19.81 -7.72
C GLY A 116 19.26 -20.99 -7.77
N GLY A 117 19.55 -21.54 -8.96
CA GLY A 117 20.58 -22.54 -9.20
C GLY A 117 20.31 -23.85 -8.46
N SER A 118 21.28 -24.32 -7.69
CA SER A 118 21.17 -25.57 -6.91
C SER A 118 20.07 -25.58 -5.85
N ARG A 119 19.44 -24.43 -5.58
CA ARG A 119 18.33 -24.27 -4.63
C ARG A 119 17.03 -23.84 -5.32
N SER A 120 16.87 -24.13 -6.61
CA SER A 120 15.70 -23.73 -7.39
C SER A 120 14.37 -24.12 -6.74
N ASP A 121 14.20 -25.39 -6.32
CA ASP A 121 12.96 -25.82 -5.65
C ASP A 121 12.64 -25.02 -4.39
N ALA A 122 13.66 -24.71 -3.58
CA ALA A 122 13.49 -23.90 -2.38
C ALA A 122 13.16 -22.43 -2.73
N TYR A 123 13.73 -21.93 -3.82
CA TYR A 123 13.45 -20.60 -4.32
C TYR A 123 12.02 -20.47 -4.84
N VAL A 124 11.56 -21.44 -5.64
CA VAL A 124 10.18 -21.49 -6.15
C VAL A 124 9.19 -21.55 -5.00
N ARG A 125 9.38 -22.45 -4.02
CA ARG A 125 8.55 -22.48 -2.80
C ARG A 125 8.53 -21.14 -2.07
N LYS A 126 9.67 -20.45 -2.02
CA LYS A 126 9.73 -19.13 -1.40
C LYS A 126 8.92 -18.09 -2.17
N LEU A 127 8.94 -18.14 -3.50
CA LEU A 127 8.08 -17.29 -4.33
C LEU A 127 6.60 -17.58 -4.10
N GLU A 128 6.21 -18.85 -3.96
CA GLU A 128 4.83 -19.23 -3.63
C GLU A 128 4.40 -18.67 -2.26
N GLU A 129 5.23 -18.82 -1.23
CA GLU A 129 4.98 -18.23 0.09
C GLU A 129 4.80 -16.71 0.02
N VAL A 130 5.67 -16.04 -0.72
CA VAL A 130 5.66 -14.59 -0.89
C VAL A 130 4.41 -14.15 -1.64
N HIS A 131 4.04 -14.85 -2.71
CA HIS A 131 2.82 -14.62 -3.47
C HIS A 131 1.57 -14.70 -2.59
N VAL A 132 1.44 -15.76 -1.76
CA VAL A 132 0.31 -15.89 -0.83
C VAL A 132 0.28 -14.74 0.18
N LYS A 133 1.42 -14.41 0.79
CA LYS A 133 1.50 -13.34 1.80
C LYS A 133 1.17 -11.96 1.23
N ILE A 134 1.63 -11.66 0.03
CA ILE A 134 1.38 -10.37 -0.64
C ILE A 134 -0.11 -10.20 -0.94
N LYS A 135 -0.76 -11.24 -1.45
CA LYS A 135 -2.22 -11.18 -1.73
C LYS A 135 -3.02 -11.05 -0.45
N ALA A 136 -2.65 -11.78 0.60
CA ALA A 136 -3.28 -11.65 1.91
C ALA A 136 -3.09 -10.23 2.50
N ALA A 137 -1.89 -9.66 2.42
CA ALA A 137 -1.61 -8.31 2.88
C ALA A 137 -2.40 -7.25 2.10
N ALA A 138 -2.43 -7.34 0.77
CA ALA A 138 -3.19 -6.41 -0.06
C ALA A 138 -4.70 -6.47 0.24
N SER A 139 -5.24 -7.67 0.46
CA SER A 139 -6.65 -7.84 0.84
C SER A 139 -6.92 -7.23 2.21
N ALA A 140 -6.14 -7.59 3.23
CA ALA A 140 -6.33 -7.11 4.59
C ALA A 140 -6.28 -5.59 4.68
N VAL A 141 -5.33 -4.96 3.98
CA VAL A 141 -5.22 -3.49 3.96
C VAL A 141 -6.40 -2.87 3.20
N ALA A 142 -6.81 -3.44 2.07
CA ALA A 142 -7.99 -2.95 1.36
C ALA A 142 -9.27 -3.05 2.20
N ASP A 143 -9.42 -4.14 2.97
CA ASP A 143 -10.57 -4.32 3.86
C ASP A 143 -10.58 -3.27 4.98
N LEU A 144 -9.40 -2.91 5.52
CA LEU A 144 -9.28 -1.81 6.50
C LEU A 144 -9.72 -0.46 5.91
N ILE A 145 -9.29 -0.12 4.69
CA ILE A 145 -9.71 1.11 4.01
C ILE A 145 -11.24 1.14 3.82
N ASN A 146 -11.82 0.01 3.41
CA ASN A 146 -13.26 -0.10 3.21
C ASN A 146 -14.02 0.10 4.53
N LEU A 147 -13.56 -0.52 5.62
CA LEU A 147 -14.17 -0.36 6.94
C LEU A 147 -14.12 1.09 7.43
N GLU A 148 -12.99 1.77 7.23
CA GLU A 148 -12.83 3.18 7.56
C GLU A 148 -13.80 4.06 6.76
N THR A 149 -13.90 3.81 5.45
CA THR A 149 -14.83 4.52 4.56
C THR A 149 -16.29 4.34 4.99
N MET A 150 -16.69 3.11 5.34
CA MET A 150 -18.04 2.81 5.83
C MET A 150 -18.32 3.49 7.18
N ALA A 151 -17.33 3.52 8.08
CA ALA A 151 -17.44 4.18 9.36
C ALA A 151 -17.58 5.71 9.20
N ALA A 152 -16.85 6.32 8.27
CA ALA A 152 -16.98 7.74 7.95
C ALA A 152 -18.38 8.08 7.42
N GLN A 153 -18.89 7.32 6.45
CA GLN A 153 -20.24 7.52 5.89
C GLN A 153 -21.35 7.36 6.94
N SER A 154 -21.16 6.44 7.90
CA SER A 154 -22.12 6.22 8.99
C SER A 154 -22.17 7.40 9.98
N ARG A 155 -21.09 8.17 10.12
CA ARG A 155 -21.05 9.38 10.98
C ARG A 155 -21.73 10.59 10.32
N GLU A 156 -21.80 10.62 8.99
CA GLU A 156 -22.40 11.72 8.22
C GLU A 156 -23.90 11.54 7.95
N ALA A 157 -24.47 10.35 8.19
CA ALA A 157 -25.90 10.12 8.04
C ALA A 157 -26.72 10.87 9.11
N PRO A 158 -27.61 11.81 8.75
CA PRO A 158 -28.49 12.45 9.72
C PRO A 158 -29.43 11.40 10.34
N PRO A 159 -29.82 11.53 11.63
CA PRO A 159 -30.77 10.63 12.23
C PRO A 159 -32.07 10.69 11.42
N THR A 160 -32.47 9.56 10.84
CA THR A 160 -33.79 9.37 10.26
C THR A 160 -34.80 9.43 11.40
N PHE A 161 -35.29 10.64 11.68
CA PHE A 161 -36.51 10.79 12.44
C PHE A 161 -37.66 10.23 11.60
N GLU A 162 -38.02 8.97 11.84
CA GLU A 162 -39.34 8.47 11.50
C GLU A 162 -40.36 9.41 12.15
N ARG A 163 -40.97 10.26 11.31
CA ARG A 163 -42.17 10.99 11.70
C ARG A 163 -43.30 9.96 11.81
N ALA A 164 -43.51 9.46 13.03
CA ALA A 164 -44.80 8.92 13.41
C ALA A 164 -45.82 10.08 13.41
N GLY A 165 -46.78 10.02 12.49
CA GLY A 165 -47.87 10.99 12.34
C GLY A 165 -48.73 10.67 11.13
#